data_AF-A0A820MM14-F1
#
_entry.id   AF-A0A820MM14-F1
#
_cell.length_a   1.000
_cell.length_b   1.000
_cell.length_c   1.000
_cell.angle_alpha   90.00
_cell.angle_beta   90.00
_cell.angle_gamma   90.00
#
_symmetry.space_group_name_H-M   'P 1'
#
loop_
_entity.id
_entity.type
_entity.pdbx_description
1 polymer ?
#
loop_
_entity_poly.entity_id
_entity_poly.type
_entity_poly.pdbx_seq_one_letter_code
_entity_poly.pdbx_strand_id
1 'polypeptide(L)'
;VVGSKQTDEERDIESSLSYMGEVLHRIEEARDALSASSETYLKKLDEFRKTTIGKAKNKKKEFDKTTQRYCTMIENNMKIPTKRSDLFQEADANLQVQTKKFREETLDYVFLLQQVQERKKFDFVETV
;
A
#
# COMPACT_ATOMS: atom_id res chain seq x y z
N VAL A 1 -49.93 -15.08 -54.83
CA VAL A 1 -49.03 -15.20 -53.66
C VAL A 1 -48.92 -13.82 -53.02
N VAL A 2 -49.86 -13.49 -52.14
CA VAL A 2 -49.76 -12.29 -51.29
C VAL A 2 -48.92 -12.69 -50.08
N GLY A 3 -47.87 -11.93 -49.74
CA GLY A 3 -47.01 -12.21 -48.59
C GLY A 3 -45.66 -12.89 -48.88
N SER A 4 -45.04 -12.66 -50.04
CA SER A 4 -43.71 -13.22 -50.39
C SER A 4 -42.58 -12.19 -50.50
N LYS A 5 -42.85 -10.91 -50.27
CA LYS A 5 -41.85 -9.83 -50.30
C LYS A 5 -41.90 -9.09 -48.97
N GLN A 6 -40.74 -9.04 -48.30
CA GLN A 6 -40.54 -8.29 -47.06
C GLN A 6 -40.93 -6.82 -47.26
N THR A 7 -41.78 -6.31 -46.39
CA THR A 7 -42.22 -4.91 -46.44
C THR A 7 -41.04 -3.97 -46.13
N ASP A 8 -41.12 -2.71 -46.55
CA ASP A 8 -40.08 -1.73 -46.21
C ASP A 8 -39.98 -1.54 -44.69
N GLU A 9 -41.11 -1.57 -43.98
CA GLU A 9 -41.17 -1.51 -42.51
C GLU A 9 -40.45 -2.69 -41.85
N GLU A 10 -40.62 -3.92 -42.37
CA GLU A 10 -39.92 -5.10 -41.87
C GLU A 10 -38.40 -4.99 -42.08
N ARG A 11 -37.95 -4.37 -43.19
CA ARG A 11 -36.52 -4.09 -43.44
C ARG A 11 -35.96 -3.02 -42.51
N ASP A 12 -36.74 -1.97 -42.23
CA ASP A 12 -36.33 -0.92 -41.29
C ASP A 12 -36.24 -1.44 -39.84
N ILE A 13 -37.19 -2.30 -39.43
CA ILE A 13 -37.15 -2.98 -38.13
C ILE A 13 -35.93 -3.90 -38.03
N GLU A 14 -35.67 -4.72 -39.06
CA GLU A 14 -34.50 -5.61 -39.10
C GLU A 14 -33.18 -4.83 -38.98
N SER A 15 -33.04 -3.75 -39.75
CA SER A 15 -31.87 -2.87 -39.70
C SER A 15 -31.70 -2.23 -38.32
N SER A 16 -32.80 -1.74 -37.73
CA SER A 16 -32.81 -1.13 -36.40
C SER A 16 -32.42 -2.13 -35.31
N LEU A 17 -32.96 -3.36 -35.36
CA LEU A 17 -32.64 -4.42 -34.42
C LEU A 17 -31.19 -4.90 -34.56
N SER A 18 -30.68 -4.99 -35.80
CA SER A 18 -29.29 -5.33 -36.06
C SER A 18 -28.35 -4.28 -35.47
N TYR A 19 -28.62 -3.00 -35.73
CA TYR A 19 -27.86 -1.88 -35.16
C TYR A 19 -27.92 -1.87 -33.62
N MET A 20 -29.10 -2.09 -33.03
CA MET A 20 -29.22 -2.24 -31.57
C MET A 20 -28.39 -3.40 -31.04
N GLY A 21 -28.35 -4.53 -31.74
CA GLY A 21 -27.53 -5.68 -31.39
C GLY A 21 -26.03 -5.35 -31.37
N GLU A 22 -25.54 -4.61 -32.36
CA GLU A 22 -24.15 -4.13 -32.39
C GLU A 22 -23.85 -3.19 -31.23
N VAL A 23 -24.75 -2.25 -30.92
CA VAL A 23 -24.57 -1.32 -29.79
C VAL A 23 -24.51 -2.08 -28.47
N LEU A 24 -25.42 -3.04 -28.25
CA LEU A 24 -25.41 -3.89 -27.07
C LEU A 24 -24.10 -4.67 -26.96
N HIS A 25 -23.62 -5.26 -28.07
CA HIS A 25 -22.36 -5.99 -28.06
C HIS A 25 -21.18 -5.12 -27.62
N ARG A 26 -21.07 -3.90 -28.15
CA ARG A 26 -20.00 -2.95 -27.77
C ARG A 26 -20.08 -2.55 -26.29
N ILE A 27 -21.29 -2.40 -25.74
CA ILE A 27 -21.50 -2.13 -24.32
C ILE A 27 -21.00 -3.29 -23.47
N GLU A 28 -21.31 -4.53 -23.87
CA GLU A 28 -20.86 -5.74 -23.18
C GLU A 28 -19.32 -5.85 -23.21
N GLU A 29 -18.69 -5.62 -24.36
CA GLU A 29 -17.22 -5.60 -24.49
C GLU A 29 -16.57 -4.55 -23.58
N ALA A 30 -17.13 -3.33 -23.54
CA ALA A 30 -16.65 -2.28 -22.65
C ALA A 30 -16.81 -2.64 -21.17
N ARG A 31 -17.91 -3.31 -20.80
CA ARG A 31 -18.13 -3.77 -19.42
C ARG A 31 -17.13 -4.86 -19.01
N ASP A 32 -16.83 -5.78 -19.91
CA ASP A 32 -15.85 -6.85 -19.64
C ASP A 32 -14.44 -6.26 -19.48
N ALA A 33 -14.07 -5.28 -20.31
CA ALA A 33 -12.80 -4.55 -20.18
C ALA A 33 -12.70 -3.80 -18.83
N LEU A 34 -13.77 -3.11 -18.41
CA LEU A 34 -13.82 -2.42 -17.12
C LEU A 34 -13.69 -3.39 -15.93
N SER A 35 -14.33 -4.56 -16.03
CA SER A 35 -14.28 -5.60 -15.01
C SER A 35 -12.85 -6.14 -14.85
N ALA A 36 -12.18 -6.47 -15.96
CA ALA A 36 -10.78 -6.92 -15.95
C ALA A 36 -9.82 -5.86 -15.38
N SER A 37 -10.05 -4.58 -15.70
CA SER A 37 -9.28 -3.47 -15.12
C SER A 37 -9.48 -3.37 -13.59
N SER A 38 -10.72 -3.51 -13.12
CA SER A 38 -11.03 -3.51 -11.68
C SER A 38 -10.36 -4.65 -10.94
N GLU A 39 -10.38 -5.88 -11.48
CA GLU A 39 -9.67 -7.01 -10.89
C GLU A 39 -8.16 -6.76 -10.76
N THR A 40 -7.56 -6.18 -11.80
CA THR A 40 -6.14 -5.81 -11.81
C THR A 40 -5.84 -4.77 -10.73
N TYR A 41 -6.68 -3.75 -10.61
CA TYR A 41 -6.54 -2.72 -9.58
C TYR A 41 -6.67 -3.28 -8.16
N LEU A 42 -7.68 -4.13 -7.92
CA LEU A 42 -7.89 -4.79 -6.62
C LEU A 42 -6.69 -5.66 -6.23
N LYS A 43 -6.09 -6.37 -7.19
CA LYS A 43 -4.88 -7.17 -6.95
C LYS A 43 -3.70 -6.30 -6.51
N LYS A 44 -3.44 -5.18 -7.21
CA LYS A 44 -2.40 -4.22 -6.81
C LYS A 44 -2.64 -3.67 -5.40
N LEU A 45 -3.89 -3.37 -5.06
CA LEU A 45 -4.26 -2.86 -3.75
C LEU A 45 -4.04 -3.90 -2.64
N ASP A 46 -4.44 -5.16 -2.86
CA ASP A 46 -4.21 -6.25 -1.90
C ASP A 46 -2.72 -6.52 -1.69
N GLU A 47 -1.93 -6.49 -2.77
CA GLU A 47 -0.48 -6.65 -2.71
C GLU A 47 0.17 -5.50 -1.94
N PHE A 48 -0.21 -4.25 -2.21
CA PHE A 48 0.28 -3.08 -1.46
C PHE A 48 -0.06 -3.17 0.04
N ARG A 49 -1.29 -3.58 0.38
CA ARG A 49 -1.73 -3.76 1.78
C ARG A 49 -0.92 -4.86 2.47
N LYS A 50 -0.76 -6.02 1.84
CA LYS A 50 -0.09 -7.18 2.46
C LYS A 50 1.41 -6.96 2.56
N THR A 51 2.04 -6.47 1.50
CA THR A 51 3.50 -6.42 1.39
C THR A 51 4.06 -5.10 1.90
N THR A 52 3.68 -3.96 1.31
CA THR A 52 4.23 -2.64 1.64
C THR A 52 3.81 -2.21 3.04
N ILE A 53 2.50 -2.19 3.32
CA ILE A 53 2.01 -1.83 4.67
C ILE A 53 2.39 -2.89 5.71
N GLY A 54 2.39 -4.17 5.33
CA GLY A 54 2.84 -5.26 6.20
C GLY A 54 4.29 -5.11 6.66
N LYS A 55 5.22 -4.79 5.74
CA LYS A 55 6.63 -4.49 6.05
C LYS A 55 6.76 -3.29 6.98
N ALA A 56 6.06 -2.19 6.69
CA ALA A 56 6.05 -0.99 7.54
C ALA A 56 5.55 -1.28 8.96
N LYS A 57 4.49 -2.08 9.09
CA LYS A 57 3.94 -2.50 10.39
C LYS A 57 4.92 -3.35 11.19
N ASN A 58 5.68 -4.23 10.53
CA ASN A 58 6.69 -5.04 11.20
C ASN A 58 7.88 -4.18 11.64
N LYS A 59 8.40 -3.30 10.77
CA LYS A 59 9.50 -2.39 11.13
C LYS A 59 9.09 -1.44 12.28
N LYS A 60 7.85 -0.98 12.30
CA LYS A 60 7.30 -0.21 13.43
C LYS A 60 7.44 -0.95 14.76
N LYS A 61 7.16 -2.26 14.81
CA LYS A 61 7.31 -3.05 16.05
C LYS A 61 8.77 -3.08 16.54
N GLU A 62 9.71 -3.27 15.62
CA GLU A 62 11.15 -3.27 15.96
C GLU A 62 11.65 -1.89 16.40
N PHE A 63 11.17 -0.83 15.74
CA PHE A 63 11.39 0.55 16.15
C PHE A 63 10.83 0.83 17.56
N ASP A 64 9.57 0.47 17.82
CA ASP A 64 8.92 0.67 19.12
C ASP A 64 9.68 -0.06 20.25
N LYS A 65 10.13 -1.30 19.97
CA LYS A 65 10.93 -2.11 20.91
C LYS A 65 12.30 -1.50 21.18
N THR A 66 12.97 -0.99 20.15
CA THR A 66 14.28 -0.32 20.29
C THR A 66 14.13 1.00 21.05
N THR A 67 13.07 1.76 20.76
CA THR A 67 12.71 3.00 21.46
C THR A 67 12.50 2.74 22.95
N GLN A 68 11.68 1.74 23.29
CA GLN A 68 11.42 1.39 24.69
C GLN A 68 12.72 1.04 25.44
N ARG A 69 13.57 0.20 24.84
CA ARG A 69 14.87 -0.17 25.42
C ARG A 69 15.76 1.04 25.64
N TYR A 70 15.81 1.96 24.67
CA TYR A 70 16.60 3.17 24.76
C TYR A 70 16.11 4.10 25.88
N CYS A 71 14.80 4.33 25.97
CA CYS A 71 14.21 5.13 27.06
C CYS A 71 14.49 4.51 28.44
N THR A 72 14.29 3.20 28.60
CA THR A 72 14.60 2.50 29.86
C THR A 72 16.09 2.58 30.21
N MET A 73 16.98 2.46 29.21
CA MET A 73 18.44 2.62 29.42
C MET A 73 18.78 4.02 29.93
N ILE A 74 18.20 5.07 29.35
CA ILE A 74 18.39 6.45 29.78
C ILE A 74 17.90 6.64 31.23
N GLU A 75 16.70 6.17 31.55
CA GLU A 75 16.14 6.26 32.91
C GLU A 75 17.02 5.55 33.95
N ASN A 76 17.58 4.39 33.60
CA ASN A 76 18.46 3.64 34.49
C ASN A 76 19.81 4.32 34.67
N ASN A 77 20.37 4.92 33.61
CA ASN A 77 21.60 5.71 33.68
C ASN A 77 21.45 6.90 34.64
N MET A 78 20.31 7.59 34.61
CA MET A 78 20.05 8.71 35.53
C MET A 78 19.95 8.29 37.01
N LYS A 79 19.70 7.01 37.29
CA LYS A 79 19.55 6.48 38.66
C LYS A 79 20.87 6.02 39.28
N ILE A 80 22.00 6.09 38.56
CA ILE A 80 23.30 5.66 39.09
C ILE A 80 23.75 6.63 40.21
N PRO A 81 23.96 6.14 41.45
CA PRO A 81 24.37 7.01 42.54
C PRO A 81 25.76 7.60 42.30
N THR A 82 25.96 8.87 42.64
CA THR A 82 27.25 9.59 42.51
C THR A 82 28.40 8.92 43.27
N LYS A 83 28.10 8.09 44.27
CA LYS A 83 29.07 7.32 45.06
C LYS A 83 29.55 6.04 44.38
N ARG A 84 28.94 5.61 43.27
CA ARG A 84 29.26 4.40 42.50
C ARG A 84 29.96 4.78 41.19
N SER A 85 31.09 5.49 41.30
CA SER A 85 31.78 6.02 40.12
C SER A 85 32.34 4.96 39.20
N ASP A 86 32.58 3.77 39.75
CA ASP A 86 33.00 2.56 39.06
C ASP A 86 32.02 2.13 37.95
N LEU A 87 30.73 2.41 38.11
CA LEU A 87 29.68 2.01 37.15
C LEU A 87 29.50 2.99 36.00
N PHE A 88 30.02 4.22 36.07
CA PHE A 88 29.74 5.25 35.06
C PHE A 88 30.34 4.92 33.70
N GLN A 89 31.55 4.36 33.64
CA GLN A 89 32.19 4.03 32.37
C GLN A 89 31.41 2.95 31.59
N GLU A 90 30.96 1.90 32.28
CA GLU A 90 30.17 0.84 31.65
C GLU A 90 28.80 1.35 31.21
N ALA A 91 28.17 2.18 32.04
CA ALA A 91 26.87 2.75 31.74
C ALA A 91 26.93 3.72 30.55
N ASP A 92 27.97 4.56 30.46
CA ASP A 92 28.21 5.46 29.33
C ASP A 92 28.51 4.69 28.04
N ALA A 93 29.38 3.67 28.08
CA ALA A 93 29.66 2.83 26.92
C ALA A 93 28.38 2.14 26.40
N ASN A 94 27.56 1.59 27.30
CA ASN A 94 26.28 0.99 26.95
C ASN A 94 25.28 2.01 26.38
N LEU A 95 25.24 3.22 26.95
CA LEU A 95 24.39 4.31 26.47
C LEU A 95 24.78 4.72 25.05
N GLN A 96 26.07 4.86 24.75
CA GLN A 96 26.56 5.19 23.41
C GLN A 96 26.12 4.13 22.38
N VAL A 97 26.29 2.85 22.69
CA VAL A 97 25.87 1.74 21.81
C VAL A 97 24.36 1.75 21.56
N GLN A 98 23.55 1.88 22.60
CA GLN A 98 22.08 1.93 22.42
C GLN A 98 21.62 3.19 21.70
N THR A 99 22.27 4.33 21.94
CA THR A 99 21.99 5.58 21.23
C THR A 99 22.22 5.42 19.73
N LYS A 100 23.37 4.82 19.35
CA LYS A 100 23.68 4.54 17.95
C LYS A 100 22.62 3.64 17.32
N LYS A 101 22.31 2.51 17.98
CA LYS A 101 21.29 1.56 17.50
C LYS A 101 19.91 2.20 17.34
N PHE A 102 19.49 3.01 18.31
CA PHE A 102 18.23 3.74 18.25
C PHE A 102 18.18 4.71 17.07
N ARG A 103 19.26 5.44 16.81
CA ARG A 103 19.36 6.36 15.66
C ARG A 103 19.26 5.62 14.33
N GLU A 104 20.01 4.53 14.17
CA GLU A 104 19.97 3.70 12.97
C GLU A 104 18.55 3.15 12.72
N GLU A 105 17.93 2.56 13.73
CA GLU A 105 16.57 2.01 13.62
C GLU A 105 15.52 3.09 13.32
N THR A 106 15.70 4.30 13.88
CA THR A 106 14.82 5.45 13.62
C THR A 106 14.91 5.88 12.15
N LEU A 107 16.13 6.03 11.62
CA LEU A 107 16.33 6.45 10.23
C LEU A 107 15.78 5.41 9.26
N ASP A 108 16.02 4.12 9.51
CA ASP A 108 15.46 3.04 8.70
C ASP A 108 13.93 3.07 8.70
N TYR A 109 13.30 3.29 9.86
CA TYR A 109 11.85 3.35 9.95
C TYR A 109 11.28 4.55 9.19
N VAL A 110 11.87 5.74 9.36
CA VAL A 110 11.46 6.95 8.61
C VAL A 110 11.63 6.75 7.11
N PHE A 111 12.76 6.18 6.67
CA PHE A 111 13.00 5.88 5.27
C PHE A 111 11.97 4.90 4.68
N LEU A 112 11.60 3.87 5.45
CA LEU A 112 10.55 2.94 5.04
C LEU A 112 9.18 3.62 4.93
N LEU A 113 8.85 4.54 5.85
CA LEU A 113 7.61 5.32 5.76
C LEU A 113 7.58 6.20 4.50
N GLN A 114 8.72 6.78 4.12
CA GLN A 114 8.85 7.54 2.88
C GLN A 114 8.59 6.65 1.66
N GLN A 115 9.23 5.48 1.59
CA GLN A 115 9.00 4.52 0.50
C GLN A 115 7.54 4.09 0.39
N VAL A 116 6.86 3.87 1.53
CA VAL A 116 5.43 3.53 1.53
C VAL A 116 4.59 4.66 0.93
N GLN A 117 4.88 5.92 1.28
CA GLN A 117 4.14 7.07 0.74
C GLN A 117 4.40 7.27 -0.75
N GLU A 118 5.66 7.20 -1.18
CA GLU A 118 6.01 7.31 -2.60
C GLU A 118 5.36 6.20 -3.41
N ARG A 119 5.40 4.97 -2.92
CA ARG A 119 4.76 3.84 -3.58
C ARG A 119 3.24 4.01 -3.66
N LYS A 120 2.60 4.50 -2.59
CA LYS A 120 1.16 4.81 -2.60
C LYS A 120 0.82 5.86 -3.66
N LYS A 121 1.62 6.92 -3.75
CA LYS A 121 1.42 8.01 -4.70
C LYS A 121 1.57 7.51 -6.14
N PHE A 122 2.66 6.77 -6.40
CA PHE A 122 2.96 6.24 -7.72
C PHE A 122 1.93 5.21 -8.21
N ASP A 123 1.53 4.26 -7.36
CA ASP A 123 0.66 3.12 -7.75
C ASP A 123 -0.85 3.46 -7.81
N PHE A 124 -1.30 4.52 -7.12
CA PHE A 124 -2.74 4.78 -6.94
C PHE A 124 -3.19 6.23 -7.14
N VAL A 125 -2.27 7.19 -7.23
CA VAL A 125 -2.63 8.61 -7.41
C VAL A 125 -2.15 9.12 -8.76
N GLU A 126 -0.96 8.72 -9.19
CA GLU A 126 -0.37 9.16 -10.47
C GLU A 126 -0.65 8.20 -11.64
N THR A 127 -1.12 6.98 -11.37
CA THR A 127 -1.45 5.99 -12.42
C THR A 127 -2.90 6.02 -12.90
N VAL A 128 -3.69 6.99 -12.43
CA VAL A 128 -5.12 7.16 -12.76
C VAL A 128 -5.28 8.26 -13.80
#